data_AF-A0A949KWJ9-F1
#
_entry.id   AF-A0A949KWJ9-F1
#
_cell.length_a   1.000
_cell.length_b   1.000
_cell.length_c   1.000
_cell.angle_alpha   90.00
_cell.angle_beta   90.00
_cell.angle_gamma   90.00
#
_symmetry.space_group_name_H-M   'P 1'
#
loop_
_entity.id
_entity.type
_entity.pdbx_description
1 polymer ?
#
loop_
_entity_poly.entity_id
_entity_poly.type
_entity_poly.pdbx_seq_one_letter_code
_entity_poly.pdbx_strand_id
1 'polypeptide(L)' 'MDELKSMLERMDPAQAATSVALAARELFPLLGEEDRREFIERMLGEPGEDKVVGMVHL' A
#
# COMPACT_ATOMS: atom_id res chain seq x y z
N MET A 1 5.24 -9.27 10.98
CA MET A 1 5.34 -8.40 9.77
C MET A 1 6.14 -9.09 8.67
N ASP A 2 7.22 -9.81 9.00
CA ASP A 2 8.08 -10.50 8.02
C ASP A 2 7.42 -11.59 7.17
N GLU A 3 6.45 -12.34 7.70
CA GLU A 3 5.78 -13.40 6.93
C GLU A 3 4.85 -12.85 5.85
N LEU A 4 4.06 -11.80 6.15
CA LEU A 4 3.21 -11.14 5.16
C LEU A 4 4.05 -10.52 4.05
N LYS A 5 5.15 -9.85 4.43
CA LYS A 5 6.09 -9.25 3.47
C LYS A 5 6.73 -10.31 2.58
N SER A 6 7.23 -11.39 3.19
CA SER A 6 7.83 -12.53 2.45
C SER A 6 6.83 -13.21 1.50
N MET A 7 5.54 -13.24 1.87
CA MET A 7 4.50 -13.77 1.01
C MET A 7 4.23 -12.85 -0.19
N LEU A 8 4.13 -11.54 0.05
CA LEU A 8 3.90 -10.55 -1.01
C LEU A 8 5.09 -10.45 -1.98
N GLU A 9 6.33 -10.57 -1.49
CA GLU A 9 7.55 -10.54 -2.32
C GLU A 9 7.67 -11.76 -3.26
N ARG A 10 7.00 -12.86 -2.94
CA ARG A 10 6.97 -14.08 -3.77
C ARG A 10 5.84 -14.10 -4.80
N MET A 11 4.90 -13.15 -4.71
CA MET A 11 3.80 -13.02 -5.64
C MET A 11 4.20 -12.17 -6.85
N ASP A 12 3.49 -12.36 -7.95
CA ASP A 12 3.52 -11.38 -9.03
C ASP A 12 3.10 -9.99 -8.48
N PRO A 13 3.80 -8.89 -8.82
CA PRO A 13 3.52 -7.58 -8.26
C PRO A 13 2.07 -7.11 -8.43
N ALA A 14 1.43 -7.41 -9.57
CA ALA A 14 0.04 -7.01 -9.81
C ALA A 14 -0.93 -7.85 -8.97
N GLN A 15 -0.64 -9.14 -8.78
CA GLN A 15 -1.38 -10.00 -7.87
C GLN A 15 -1.23 -9.55 -6.41
N ALA A 16 -0.01 -9.25 -5.98
CA ALA A 16 0.28 -8.75 -4.63
C ALA A 16 -0.48 -7.45 -4.34
N ALA A 17 -0.43 -6.48 -5.26
CA ALA A 17 -1.16 -5.22 -5.14
C ALA A 17 -2.67 -5.43 -5.05
N THR A 18 -3.21 -6.35 -5.86
CA THR A 18 -4.64 -6.70 -5.84
C THR A 18 -5.03 -7.32 -4.49
N SER A 19 -4.25 -8.26 -3.97
CA SER A 19 -4.50 -8.91 -2.68
C SER A 19 -4.46 -7.90 -1.52
N VAL A 20 -3.51 -6.97 -1.53
CA VAL A 20 -3.44 -5.89 -0.53
C VAL A 20 -4.65 -4.97 -0.63
N ALA A 21 -5.07 -4.59 -1.84
CA ALA A 21 -6.24 -3.74 -2.04
C ALA A 21 -7.54 -4.38 -1.56
N LEU A 22 -7.70 -5.69 -1.77
CA LEU A 22 -8.86 -6.45 -1.27
C LEU A 22 -8.87 -6.50 0.26
N ALA A 23 -7.74 -6.82 0.89
CA ALA A 23 -7.63 -6.82 2.34
C ALA A 23 -7.89 -5.41 2.93
N ALA A 24 -7.33 -4.37 2.31
CA ALA A 24 -7.58 -2.99 2.71
C ALA A 24 -9.07 -2.62 2.62
N ARG A 25 -9.77 -3.04 1.56
CA ARG A 25 -11.22 -2.80 1.39
C ARG A 25 -12.05 -3.41 2.51
N GLU A 26 -11.65 -4.56 3.04
CA GLU A 26 -12.37 -5.23 4.14
C GLU A 26 -12.04 -4.61 5.50
N LEU A 27 -10.80 -4.17 5.71
CA LEU A 27 -10.35 -3.59 6.98
C LEU A 27 -10.75 -2.12 7.14
N PHE A 28 -10.75 -1.35 6.06
CA PHE A 28 -10.98 0.10 6.09
C PHE A 28 -12.31 0.52 6.74
N PRO A 29 -13.45 -0.16 6.52
CA PRO A 29 -14.71 0.16 7.20
C PRO A 29 -14.69 -0.08 8.71
N LEU A 30 -13.78 -0.94 9.20
CA LEU A 30 -13.65 -1.29 10.63
C LEU A 30 -12.83 -0.28 11.42
N LEU A 31 -12.10 0.60 10.74
CA LEU A 31 -11.25 1.61 11.35
C LEU A 31 -12.07 2.77 11.95
N GLY A 32 -11.51 3.45 12.95
CA GLY A 32 -12.02 4.73 13.44
C GLY A 32 -11.88 5.84 12.38
N GLU A 33 -12.53 6.99 12.60
CA GLU A 33 -12.42 8.11 11.66
C GLU A 33 -10.99 8.64 11.54
N GLU A 34 -10.28 8.77 12.66
CA GLU A 34 -8.88 9.19 12.71
C GLU A 34 -7.96 8.17 12.02
N ASP A 35 -8.15 6.88 12.31
CA ASP A 35 -7.38 5.79 11.70
C ASP A 35 -7.59 5.70 10.18
N ARG A 36 -8.81 5.97 9.69
CA ARG A 36 -9.11 6.03 8.25
C ARG A 36 -8.35 7.14 7.55
N ARG A 37 -8.26 8.33 8.18
CA ARG A 37 -7.52 9.46 7.63
C ARG A 37 -6.03 9.12 7.54
N GLU A 38 -5.45 8.64 8.63
CA GLU A 38 -4.05 8.23 8.71
C GLU A 38 -3.72 7.11 7.70
N PHE A 39 -4.64 6.16 7.51
CA PHE A 39 -4.49 5.10 6.51
C PHE A 39 -4.39 5.64 5.08
N ILE A 40 -5.28 6.58 4.71
CA ILE A 40 -5.26 7.21 3.37
C ILE A 40 -3.97 8.00 3.16
N GLU A 41 -3.55 8.78 4.16
CA GLU A 41 -2.30 9.56 4.10
C GLU A 41 -1.08 8.66 3.89
N ARG A 42 -0.99 7.53 4.60
CA ARG A 42 0.10 6.56 4.41
C ARG A 42 0.06 5.82 3.08
N MET A 43 -1.14 5.54 2.55
CA MET A 43 -1.32 4.85 1.27
C MET A 43 -1.01 5.73 0.06
N LEU A 44 -1.41 7.01 0.11
CA LEU A 44 -1.19 7.97 -0.97
C LEU A 44 0.20 8.61 -0.91
N GLY A 45 0.93 8.39 0.19
CA GLY A 45 2.20 9.05 0.49
C GLY A 45 1.98 10.45 1.07
N GLU A 46 2.99 10.96 1.78
CA GLU A 46 3.00 12.37 2.18
C GLU A 46 2.90 13.27 0.93
N PRO A 47 2.06 14.33 0.93
CA PRO A 47 2.14 15.37 -0.07
C PRO A 47 3.47 16.12 0.10
N GLY A 48 4.57 15.54 -0.35
CA GLY A 48 5.91 16.08 -0.07
C GLY A 48 7.11 15.39 -0.70
N GLU A 49 7.08 14.11 -1.07
CA GLU A 49 8.31 13.43 -1.52
C GLU A 49 8.19 12.52 -2.75
N ASP A 50 7.07 12.54 -3.49
CA ASP A 50 7.04 11.94 -4.83
C ASP A 50 7.65 12.92 -5.87
N LYS A 51 8.95 13.19 -5.70
CA LYS A 51 9.80 13.37 -6.87
C LYS A 51 9.83 12.01 -7.54
N VAL A 52 8.95 11.86 -8.53
CA VAL A 52 9.05 10.87 -9.60
C VAL A 52 10.49 10.90 -10.12
N VAL A 53 11.37 10.08 -9.53
CA VAL A 53 12.67 9.77 -10.08
C VAL A 53 12.36 8.96 -11.31
N GLY A 54 12.49 9.65 -12.44
CA GLY A 54 12.03 9.21 -13.73
C GLY A 54 12.44 7.79 -14.05
N MET A 55 11.51 7.14 -14.74
CA MET A 55 11.78 6.11 -15.73
C MET A 55 13.08 6.37 -16.50
N VAL A 56 14.22 5.88 -16.01
CA VAL A 56 15.40 5.58 -16.83
C VAL A 56 16.17 4.45 -16.13
N HIS A 57 15.92 3.21 -16.54
CA HIS A 57 16.94 2.15 -16.56
C HIS A 57 16.96 1.69 -18.03
N LEU A 58 17.92 2.24 -18.78
CA LEU A 58 19.10 1.56 -19.35
C LEU A 58 18.77 0.75 -20.61
#